data_AF-A0A455SG23-F1
#
_entry.id   AF-A0A455SG23-F1
#
_cell.length_a   1.000
_cell.length_b   1.000
_cell.length_c   1.000
_cell.angle_alpha   90.00
_cell.angle_beta   90.00
_cell.angle_gamma   90.00
#
_symmetry.space_group_name_H-M   'P 1'
#
loop_
_entity.id
_entity.type
_entity.pdbx_description
1 polymer ?
#
loop_
_entity_poly.entity_id
_entity_poly.type
_entity_poly.pdbx_seq_one_letter_code
_entity_poly.pdbx_strand_id
1 'polypeptide(L)'
;MKDRLEQIMKDVVDEQGWHIIELAIQPDHVHLFIQSNPYTLPTDIARLIKGRSSHLLREEFEHLKRMPSMWTRSTFSSTAGNVSSEVLQKYIERQSKS
;
A
#
# COMPACT_ATOMS: atom_id res chain seq x y z
N MET A 1 10.25 -11.23 2.31
CA MET A 1 9.08 -10.51 2.90
C MET A 1 8.58 -9.41 1.98
N LYS A 2 9.45 -8.52 1.45
CA LYS A 2 9.07 -7.48 0.48
C LYS A 2 8.26 -8.02 -0.70
N ASP A 3 8.80 -9.01 -1.42
CA ASP A 3 8.15 -9.58 -2.61
C ASP A 3 6.78 -10.20 -2.28
N ARG A 4 6.67 -10.77 -1.08
CA ARG A 4 5.40 -11.34 -0.61
C ARG A 4 4.37 -10.26 -0.27
N LEU A 5 4.81 -9.19 0.41
CA LEU A 5 3.96 -8.04 0.68
C LEU A 5 3.47 -7.40 -0.63
N GLU A 6 4.37 -7.26 -1.60
CA GLU A 6 4.03 -6.78 -2.94
C GLU A 6 3.00 -7.67 -3.64
N GLN A 7 3.17 -9.01 -3.59
CA GLN A 7 2.18 -9.94 -4.14
C GLN A 7 0.81 -9.77 -3.48
N ILE A 8 0.76 -9.73 -2.14
CA ILE A 8 -0.51 -9.57 -1.41
C ILE A 8 -1.20 -8.25 -1.77
N MET A 9 -0.43 -7.17 -1.96
CA MET A 9 -0.99 -5.88 -2.37
C MET A 9 -1.57 -5.93 -3.78
N LYS A 10 -0.87 -6.58 -4.72
CA LYS A 10 -1.38 -6.81 -6.08
C LYS A 10 -2.67 -7.63 -6.05
N ASP A 11 -2.68 -8.74 -5.30
CA ASP A 11 -3.87 -9.60 -5.15
C ASP A 11 -5.08 -8.82 -4.64
N VAL A 12 -4.91 -8.01 -3.58
CA VAL A 12 -6.01 -7.18 -3.04
C VAL A 12 -6.48 -6.13 -4.05
N VAL A 13 -5.57 -5.49 -4.76
CA VAL A 13 -5.91 -4.47 -5.76
C VAL A 13 -6.68 -5.10 -6.92
N ASP A 14 -6.21 -6.24 -7.43
CA ASP A 14 -6.85 -6.97 -8.54
C ASP A 14 -8.23 -7.49 -8.14
N GLU A 15 -8.38 -8.05 -6.92
CA GLU A 15 -9.67 -8.49 -6.36
C GLU A 15 -10.72 -7.37 -6.30
N GLN A 16 -10.29 -6.13 -6.11
CA GLN A 16 -11.17 -4.95 -6.04
C GLN A 16 -11.37 -4.26 -7.40
N GLY A 17 -10.70 -4.73 -8.46
CA GLY A 17 -10.71 -4.08 -9.77
C GLY A 17 -10.05 -2.69 -9.76
N TRP A 18 -9.14 -2.44 -8.82
CA TRP A 18 -8.32 -1.22 -8.80
C TRP A 18 -7.06 -1.42 -9.65
N HIS A 19 -6.32 -0.35 -9.90
CA HIS A 19 -5.05 -0.42 -10.64
C HIS A 19 -3.93 0.20 -9.83
N ILE A 20 -2.84 -0.54 -9.64
CA ILE A 20 -1.60 0.01 -9.07
C ILE A 20 -0.93 0.85 -10.15
N ILE A 21 -0.82 2.15 -9.91
CA ILE A 21 0.00 3.04 -10.73
C ILE A 21 1.46 2.92 -10.28
N GLU A 22 1.69 2.90 -8.97
CA GLU A 22 3.02 2.72 -8.39
C GLU A 22 2.95 2.08 -6.99
N LEU A 23 3.97 1.28 -6.68
CA LEU A 23 4.17 0.68 -5.36
C LEU A 23 5.65 0.74 -4.98
N ALA A 24 5.94 1.43 -3.88
CA ALA A 24 7.27 1.45 -3.27
C ALA A 24 7.20 0.94 -1.84
N ILE A 25 7.92 -0.15 -1.57
CA ILE A 25 7.99 -0.78 -0.24
C ILE A 25 9.34 -0.43 0.38
N GLN A 26 9.30 0.29 1.50
CA GLN A 26 10.43 0.59 2.37
C GLN A 26 10.43 -0.36 3.58
N PRO A 27 11.54 -0.47 4.33
CA PRO A 27 11.62 -1.33 5.51
C PRO A 27 10.58 -1.01 6.61
N ASP A 28 10.16 0.25 6.73
CA ASP A 28 9.30 0.77 7.80
C ASP A 28 7.94 1.30 7.31
N HIS A 29 7.78 1.57 6.01
CA HIS A 29 6.54 2.07 5.43
C HIS A 29 6.33 1.66 3.97
N VAL A 30 5.12 1.90 3.45
CA VAL A 30 4.76 1.63 2.05
C VAL A 30 4.08 2.84 1.44
N HIS A 31 4.52 3.21 0.24
CA HIS A 31 3.83 4.16 -0.63
C HIS A 31 3.08 3.38 -1.70
N LEU A 32 1.76 3.57 -1.75
CA LEU A 32 0.87 2.93 -2.72
C LEU A 32 0.12 4.02 -3.47
N PHE A 33 0.40 4.16 -4.76
CA PHE A 33 -0.34 5.04 -5.64
C PHE A 33 -1.25 4.21 -6.53
N ILE A 34 -2.56 4.40 -6.37
CA ILE A 34 -3.59 3.57 -7.00
C ILE A 34 -4.67 4.41 -7.65
N GLN A 35 -5.25 3.84 -8.70
CA GLN A 35 -6.51 4.26 -9.26
C GLN A 35 -7.60 3.31 -8.74
N SER A 36 -8.56 3.84 -7.99
CA SER A 36 -9.72 3.08 -7.50
C SER A 36 -11.01 3.50 -8.20
N ASN A 37 -12.08 2.73 -7.96
CA ASN A 37 -13.43 3.10 -8.36
C ASN A 37 -13.91 4.36 -7.60
N PRO A 38 -14.70 5.28 -8.21
CA PRO A 38 -15.32 6.42 -7.53
C PRO A 38 -16.16 6.09 -6.28
N TYR A 39 -16.67 4.86 -6.15
CA TYR A 39 -17.45 4.41 -4.99
C TYR A 39 -16.58 3.83 -3.86
N THR A 40 -15.28 3.67 -4.09
CA THR A 40 -14.35 3.18 -3.08
C THR A 40 -14.06 4.27 -2.05
N LEU A 41 -14.30 3.97 -0.77
CA LEU A 41 -13.90 4.87 0.31
C LEU A 41 -12.37 4.82 0.48
N PRO A 42 -11.67 5.96 0.61
CA PRO A 42 -10.23 5.99 0.85
C PRO A 42 -9.77 5.16 2.05
N THR A 43 -10.61 5.08 3.09
CA THR A 43 -10.36 4.27 4.29
C THR A 43 -10.41 2.76 4.02
N ASP A 44 -11.21 2.31 3.05
CA ASP A 44 -11.31 0.89 2.71
C ASP A 44 -10.06 0.35 2.03
N ILE A 45 -9.41 1.17 1.19
CA ILE A 45 -8.13 0.81 0.57
C ILE A 45 -7.11 0.43 1.63
N ALA A 46 -6.88 1.33 2.60
CA ALA A 46 -5.90 1.08 3.63
C ALA A 46 -6.33 -0.07 4.55
N ARG A 47 -7.62 -0.19 4.88
CA ARG A 47 -8.16 -1.29 5.69
C ARG A 47 -7.90 -2.65 5.05
N LEU A 48 -8.20 -2.81 3.76
CA LEU A 48 -8.05 -4.08 3.04
C LEU A 48 -6.58 -4.44 2.87
N ILE A 49 -5.75 -3.49 2.41
CA ILE A 49 -4.31 -3.71 2.20
C ILE A 49 -3.62 -4.08 3.53
N LYS A 50 -3.83 -3.28 4.59
CA LYS A 50 -3.17 -3.49 5.89
C LYS A 50 -3.69 -4.75 6.58
N GLY A 51 -4.99 -5.02 6.47
CA GLY A 51 -5.61 -6.21 7.06
C GLY A 51 -5.12 -7.51 6.43
N ARG A 52 -5.20 -7.63 5.10
CA ARG A 52 -4.78 -8.84 4.38
C ARG A 52 -3.29 -9.11 4.57
N SER A 53 -2.46 -8.09 4.38
CA SER A 53 -1.00 -8.23 4.54
C SER A 53 -0.61 -8.59 5.97
N SER A 54 -1.19 -7.93 6.99
CA SER A 54 -0.91 -8.26 8.38
C SER A 54 -1.29 -9.69 8.72
N HIS A 55 -2.42 -10.18 8.20
CA HIS A 55 -2.86 -11.54 8.48
C HIS A 55 -1.91 -12.57 7.85
N LEU A 56 -1.75 -12.53 6.52
CA LEU A 56 -0.97 -13.54 5.78
C LEU A 56 0.51 -13.51 6.15
N LEU A 57 1.11 -12.32 6.26
CA LEU A 57 2.54 -12.23 6.61
C LEU A 57 2.80 -12.71 8.04
N ARG A 58 1.88 -12.50 8.99
CA ARG A 58 2.05 -13.05 10.33
C ARG A 58 1.88 -14.56 10.38
N GLU A 59 1.09 -15.15 9.50
CA GLU A 59 1.01 -16.62 9.36
C GLU A 59 2.30 -17.19 8.75
N GLU A 60 2.84 -16.53 7.73
CA GLU A 60 4.03 -17.00 6.99
C GLU A 60 5.36 -16.71 7.71
N PHE A 61 5.43 -15.65 8.52
CA PHE A 61 6.67 -15.18 9.15
C PHE A 61 6.53 -15.08 10.68
N GLU A 62 7.03 -16.09 11.39
CA GLU A 62 6.88 -16.20 12.86
C GLU A 62 7.42 -15.01 13.67
N HIS A 63 8.49 -14.37 13.19
CA HIS A 63 9.04 -13.20 13.87
C HIS A 63 8.06 -12.01 13.92
N LEU A 64 7.12 -11.92 12.97
CA LEU A 64 6.07 -10.90 12.97
C LEU A 64 4.97 -11.17 13.99
N LYS A 65 4.74 -12.44 14.40
CA LYS A 65 3.73 -12.76 15.43
C LYS A 65 4.05 -12.15 16.79
N ARG A 66 5.34 -11.91 17.06
CA ARG A 66 5.83 -11.28 18.30
C ARG A 66 5.54 -9.78 18.37
N MET A 67 5.31 -9.13 17.22
CA MET A 67 4.97 -7.71 17.18
C MET A 67 3.51 -7.51 17.61
N PRO A 68 3.15 -6.51 18.43
CA PRO A 68 1.75 -6.26 18.80
C PRO A 68 0.90 -5.87 17.60
N SER A 69 1.51 -5.21 16.60
CA SER A 69 0.87 -4.88 15.33
C SER A 69 1.93 -4.80 14.22
N MET A 70 1.58 -5.20 13.01
CA MET A 70 2.43 -5.01 11.83
C MET A 70 2.36 -3.58 11.29
N TRP A 71 1.18 -2.95 11.38
CA TRP A 71 0.94 -1.60 10.90
C TRP A 71 0.55 -0.66 12.04
N THR A 72 0.96 0.60 11.96
CA THR A 72 0.37 1.63 12.84
C THR A 72 -1.11 1.83 12.49
N ARG A 73 -1.90 2.45 13.36
CA ARG A 73 -3.30 2.78 13.04
C ARG A 73 -3.41 3.86 11.96
N SER A 74 -2.41 4.74 11.88
CA SER A 74 -2.38 5.88 10.97
C SER A 74 -2.23 5.45 9.52
N THR A 75 -2.82 6.26 8.64
CA THR A 75 -2.72 6.17 7.18
C THR A 75 -2.74 7.59 6.64
N PHE A 76 -1.97 7.85 5.60
CA PHE A 76 -2.03 9.11 4.86
C PHE A 76 -2.64 8.84 3.49
N SER A 77 -3.67 9.60 3.12
CA SER A 77 -4.33 9.51 1.83
C SER A 77 -4.48 10.91 1.25
N SER A 78 -4.10 11.07 -0.01
CA SER A 78 -4.24 12.32 -0.76
C SER A 78 -4.70 12.01 -2.18
N THR A 79 -5.54 12.86 -2.76
CA THR A 79 -5.93 12.74 -4.16
C THR A 79 -4.86 13.37 -5.03
N ALA A 80 -4.48 12.67 -6.09
CA ALA A 80 -3.67 13.26 -7.15
C ALA A 80 -4.63 13.62 -8.30
N GLY A 81 -4.56 14.86 -8.80
CA GLY A 81 -5.41 15.37 -9.88
C GLY A 81 -5.12 14.70 -11.23
N ASN A 82 -5.24 15.43 -12.35
CA ASN A 82 -4.84 14.89 -13.65
C ASN A 82 -3.29 14.82 -13.70
N VAL A 83 -2.72 13.72 -13.22
CA VAL A 83 -1.27 13.58 -13.01
C VAL A 83 -0.61 13.18 -14.32
N SER A 84 0.25 14.05 -14.85
CA SER A 84 1.18 13.66 -15.93
C SER A 84 2.31 12.80 -15.36
N SER A 85 2.95 12.02 -16.23
CA SER A 85 4.11 11.16 -15.91
C SER A 85 5.24 11.92 -15.19
N GLU A 86 5.38 13.22 -15.47
CA GLU A 86 6.35 14.13 -14.85
C GLU A 86 6.04 14.47 -13.38
N VAL A 87 4.75 14.61 -13.05
CA VAL A 87 4.30 14.87 -11.67
C VAL A 87 4.44 13.62 -10.82
N LEU A 88 4.21 12.44 -11.42
CA LEU A 88 4.56 11.14 -10.86
C LEU A 88 6.04 11.08 -10.49
N GLN A 89 6.94 11.36 -11.44
CA GLN A 89 8.39 11.36 -11.20
C GLN A 89 8.82 12.31 -10.06
N LYS A 90 8.27 13.52 -10.00
CA LYS A 90 8.58 14.49 -8.93
C LYS A 90 8.01 14.09 -7.57
N TYR A 91 6.89 13.36 -7.53
CA TYR A 91 6.36 12.78 -6.29
C TYR A 91 7.32 11.71 -5.74
N ILE A 92 7.85 10.85 -6.62
CA ILE A 92 8.83 9.80 -6.28
C ILE A 92 10.11 10.38 -5.70
N GLU A 93 10.68 11.41 -6.34
CA GLU A 93 11.90 12.06 -5.86
C GLU A 93 11.72 12.72 -4.48
N ARG A 94 10.51 13.20 -4.18
CA ARG A 94 10.19 13.82 -2.89
C ARG A 94 9.95 12.79 -1.78
N GLN A 95 9.32 11.66 -2.09
CA GLN A 95 8.97 10.65 -1.09
C GLN A 95 10.08 9.61 -0.84
N SER A 96 11.01 9.39 -1.79
CA SER A 96 12.18 8.52 -1.57
C SER A 96 13.24 9.11 -0.63
N LYS A 97 13.13 10.39 -0.29
CA LYS A 97 14.04 11.11 0.62
C LYS A 97 13.50 11.26 2.05
N SER A 98 12.34 10.66 2.36
CA SER A 98 11.75 10.67 3.70
C SER A 98 12.00 9.39 4.46
#